data_AF-A0A7J6Q040-F1
#
_entry.id   AF-A0A7J6Q040-F1
#
_cell.length_a   1.000
_cell.length_b   1.000
_cell.length_c   1.000
_cell.angle_alpha   90.00
_cell.angle_beta   90.00
_cell.angle_gamma   90.00
#
_symmetry.space_group_name_H-M   'P 1'
#
loop_
_entity.id
_entity.type
_entity.pdbx_description
1 polymer ?
#
loop_
_entity_poly.entity_id
_entity_poly.type
_entity_poly.pdbx_seq_one_letter_code
_entity_poly.pdbx_strand_id
1 'polypeptide(L)'
;MRLSALLVLGIPSVGQVRVIKPEELVMKIDEPWIAKNIQNNGFLLGATATFGTPHYGQRQRGRLAFADSKSNHCQNDYDVDGQEFNSKDEKVGEAASVDGSNTPLNIVVVERGTCTFVSKVRVAEAKKNAAAVLILQSYEKKDQDISMVVPADDGYGARVNVPTILLNWEDSELLRTWLNRFNSDNSKVTDVRLHKYVLVELSWNLPAQHVVVFDWWTSAGRQDSYRLFQEMAPFFREMKGRINIRPHYNVFSLDYKAYEDMCLSVDEHTYCSDDVDS
;
A
#
# COMPACT_ATOMS: atom_id res chain seq x y z
N MET A 1 6.55 24.23 36.01
CA MET A 1 6.75 24.04 34.56
C MET A 1 5.87 22.88 34.12
N ARG A 2 4.89 23.11 33.25
CA ARG A 2 4.06 22.04 32.67
C ARG A 2 4.84 21.47 31.46
N LEU A 3 5.27 20.21 31.54
CA LEU A 3 5.78 19.48 30.39
C LEU A 3 4.59 19.18 29.48
N SER A 4 4.50 19.88 28.35
CA SER A 4 3.67 19.44 27.23
C SER A 4 4.39 18.29 26.54
N ALA A 5 3.89 17.07 26.71
CA ALA A 5 4.33 15.93 25.91
C ALA A 5 3.82 16.14 24.48
N LEU A 6 4.72 16.56 23.58
CA LEU A 6 4.45 16.58 22.14
C LEU A 6 4.47 15.13 21.66
N LEU A 7 3.29 14.54 21.48
CA LEU A 7 3.14 13.23 20.85
C LEU A 7 3.44 13.40 19.36
N VAL A 8 4.67 13.12 18.93
CA VAL A 8 5.04 13.13 17.52
C VAL A 8 4.57 11.82 16.88
N LEU A 9 3.35 11.85 16.35
CA LEU A 9 2.83 10.81 15.47
C LEU A 9 3.63 10.87 14.15
N GLY A 10 4.71 10.10 14.10
CA GLY A 10 5.38 9.77 12.84
C GLY A 10 4.40 9.08 11.91
N ILE A 11 4.02 9.76 10.83
CA ILE A 11 3.17 9.21 9.78
C ILE A 11 4.11 8.42 8.86
N PRO A 12 3.93 7.10 8.69
CA PRO A 12 4.74 6.32 7.76
C PRO A 12 4.62 6.90 6.34
N SER A 13 5.47 6.47 5.41
CA SER A 13 5.31 6.81 3.99
C SER A 13 4.02 6.17 3.44
N VAL A 14 2.91 6.85 3.63
CA VAL A 14 1.58 6.42 3.22
C VAL A 14 1.43 6.71 1.72
N GLY A 15 1.14 5.65 0.95
CA GLY A 15 0.73 5.81 -0.44
C GLY A 15 -0.64 6.48 -0.46
N GLN A 16 -0.76 7.57 -1.20
CA GLN A 16 -1.99 8.35 -1.28
C GLN A 16 -2.60 8.20 -2.67
N VAL A 17 -3.87 7.82 -2.72
CA VAL A 17 -4.64 7.72 -3.96
C VAL A 17 -5.69 8.82 -3.96
N ARG A 18 -5.51 9.85 -4.79
CA ARG A 18 -6.51 10.89 -4.96
C ARG A 18 -7.45 10.52 -6.09
N VAL A 19 -8.74 10.42 -5.82
CA VAL A 19 -9.72 10.28 -6.90
C VAL A 19 -9.97 11.65 -7.54
N ILE A 20 -9.90 11.70 -8.87
CA ILE A 20 -10.17 12.90 -9.68
C ILE A 20 -11.56 12.80 -10.31
N LYS A 21 -11.90 11.61 -10.84
CA LYS A 21 -13.19 11.33 -11.50
C LYS A 21 -13.68 9.92 -11.17
N PRO A 22 -15.01 9.66 -11.18
CA PRO A 22 -16.09 10.63 -11.37
C PRO A 22 -16.30 11.53 -10.14
N GLU A 23 -16.89 12.72 -10.34
CA GLU A 23 -17.19 13.68 -9.25
C GLU A 23 -18.04 13.06 -8.14
N GLU A 24 -18.99 12.19 -8.51
CA GLU A 24 -19.84 11.46 -7.56
C GLU A 24 -19.03 10.59 -6.57
N LEU A 25 -17.95 9.95 -7.06
CA LEU A 25 -17.06 9.18 -6.20
C LEU A 25 -16.20 10.11 -5.33
N VAL A 26 -15.72 11.23 -5.87
CA VAL A 26 -14.98 12.25 -5.11
C VAL A 26 -15.83 12.76 -3.94
N MET A 27 -17.07 13.18 -4.22
CA MET A 27 -18.01 13.65 -3.20
C MET A 27 -18.25 12.61 -2.12
N LYS A 28 -18.38 11.33 -2.50
CA LYS A 28 -18.62 10.23 -1.56
C LYS A 28 -17.41 9.98 -0.65
N ILE A 29 -16.18 10.10 -1.16
CA ILE A 29 -14.96 9.98 -0.34
C ILE A 29 -14.87 11.11 0.68
N ASP A 30 -15.33 12.30 0.31
CA ASP A 30 -15.34 13.48 1.19
C ASP A 30 -16.50 13.50 2.20
N GLU A 31 -17.41 12.51 2.18
CA GLU A 31 -18.51 12.47 3.14
C GLU A 31 -18.00 12.25 4.58
N PRO A 32 -18.42 13.07 5.56
CA PRO A 32 -17.88 13.09 6.94
C PRO A 32 -17.95 11.75 7.71
N TRP A 33 -18.85 10.85 7.33
CA TRP A 33 -19.02 9.54 7.98
C TRP A 33 -18.08 8.44 7.43
N ILE A 34 -17.52 8.63 6.23
CA ILE A 34 -16.53 7.74 5.61
C ILE A 34 -15.14 8.21 6.03
N ALA A 35 -14.95 9.52 6.05
CA ALA A 35 -13.84 10.21 6.68
C ALA A 35 -13.91 10.10 8.22
N LYS A 36 -13.68 8.92 8.80
CA LYS A 36 -13.53 8.72 10.26
C LYS A 36 -12.48 9.71 10.82
N ASN A 37 -12.95 10.87 11.28
CA ASN A 37 -12.22 11.91 12.01
C ASN A 37 -11.07 12.65 11.31
N ILE A 38 -10.87 12.52 9.99
CA ILE A 38 -9.86 13.29 9.25
C ILE A 38 -10.45 13.69 7.89
N GLN A 39 -10.49 14.99 7.56
CA GLN A 39 -10.81 15.43 6.20
C GLN A 39 -9.81 14.80 5.23
N ASN A 40 -10.26 13.79 4.49
CA ASN A 40 -9.41 13.09 3.55
C ASN A 40 -9.31 13.81 2.20
N ASN A 41 -10.07 14.88 1.93
CA ASN A 41 -9.90 15.77 0.76
C ASN A 41 -9.80 15.01 -0.60
N GLY A 42 -10.55 13.92 -0.74
CA GLY A 42 -10.55 13.02 -1.90
C GLY A 42 -9.41 12.00 -1.94
N PHE A 43 -8.64 11.84 -0.86
CA PHE A 43 -7.54 10.88 -0.73
C PHE A 43 -7.98 9.59 -0.05
N LEU A 44 -7.62 8.46 -0.65
CA LEU A 44 -7.63 7.15 -0.03
C LEU A 44 -6.21 6.85 0.49
N LEU A 45 -6.11 6.36 1.72
CA LEU A 45 -4.83 6.06 2.35
C LEU A 45 -4.49 4.59 2.19
N GLY A 46 -3.26 4.30 1.79
CA GLY A 46 -2.79 2.93 1.65
C GLY A 46 -1.34 2.73 2.06
N ALA A 47 -1.01 1.47 2.33
CA ALA A 47 0.33 1.03 2.61
C ALA A 47 1.13 0.88 1.31
N THR A 48 2.30 1.49 1.25
CA THR A 48 3.23 1.34 0.12
C THR A 48 3.94 -0.01 0.20
N ALA A 49 4.01 -0.74 -0.92
CA ALA A 49 4.75 -1.99 -0.99
C ALA A 49 6.27 -1.78 -0.87
N THR A 50 6.97 -2.80 -0.39
CA THR A 50 8.45 -2.81 -0.26
C THR A 50 9.19 -3.10 -1.57
N PHE A 51 8.47 -3.19 -2.70
CA PHE A 51 8.98 -3.49 -4.03
C PHE A 51 8.34 -2.56 -5.08
N GLY A 52 8.91 -2.52 -6.29
CA GLY A 52 8.42 -1.66 -7.38
C GLY A 52 8.47 -0.16 -7.07
N THR A 53 9.36 0.25 -6.16
CA THR A 53 9.26 1.53 -5.45
C THR A 53 9.20 2.73 -6.42
N PRO A 54 8.21 3.63 -6.25
CA PRO A 54 8.13 4.85 -7.05
C PRO A 54 9.25 5.81 -6.67
N HIS A 55 9.65 6.67 -7.60
CA HIS A 55 10.50 7.79 -7.26
C HIS A 55 9.72 8.78 -6.38
N TYR A 56 10.24 9.04 -5.17
CA TYR A 56 9.64 10.00 -4.24
C TYR A 56 9.42 11.37 -4.87
N GLY A 57 8.32 12.04 -4.50
CA GLY A 57 7.97 13.35 -5.03
C GLY A 57 7.37 13.32 -6.45
N GLN A 58 7.36 12.18 -7.13
CA GLN A 58 6.61 12.02 -8.37
C GLN A 58 5.14 11.71 -8.08
N ARG A 59 4.29 12.14 -9.00
CA ARG A 59 2.87 11.82 -9.03
C ARG A 59 2.56 11.09 -10.31
N GLN A 60 1.79 10.02 -10.23
CA GLN A 60 1.35 9.27 -11.40
C GLN A 60 -0.15 9.43 -11.55
N ARG A 61 -0.59 9.93 -12.70
CA ARG A 61 -2.03 10.00 -13.02
C ARG A 61 -2.38 8.92 -14.01
N GLY A 62 -3.49 8.24 -13.75
CA GLY A 62 -3.92 7.15 -14.59
C GLY A 62 -5.37 6.77 -14.33
N ARG A 63 -5.90 5.97 -15.25
CA ARG A 63 -7.21 5.36 -15.10
C ARG A 63 -7.09 4.08 -14.28
N LEU A 64 -8.09 3.80 -13.45
CA LEU A 64 -8.20 2.51 -12.80
C LEU A 64 -8.70 1.48 -13.80
N ALA A 65 -7.94 0.41 -13.98
CA ALA A 65 -8.27 -0.70 -14.86
C ALA A 65 -8.53 -1.94 -14.00
N PHE A 66 -9.78 -2.42 -13.99
CA PHE A 66 -10.22 -3.51 -13.13
C PHE A 66 -11.07 -4.51 -13.92
N ALA A 67 -10.87 -5.79 -13.67
CA ALA A 67 -11.73 -6.87 -14.14
C ALA A 67 -11.71 -8.02 -13.15
N ASP A 68 -12.82 -8.75 -13.09
CA ASP A 68 -12.94 -9.90 -12.19
C ASP A 68 -11.98 -11.01 -12.61
N SER A 69 -11.39 -11.66 -11.61
CA SER A 69 -10.46 -12.77 -11.78
C SER A 69 -10.93 -13.97 -10.99
N LYS A 70 -10.85 -15.16 -11.58
CA LYS A 70 -11.17 -16.42 -10.90
C LYS A 70 -10.10 -16.83 -9.90
N SER A 71 -8.89 -16.29 -10.06
CA SER A 71 -7.72 -16.59 -9.25
C SER A 71 -7.31 -15.43 -8.32
N ASN A 72 -8.19 -14.46 -8.06
CA ASN A 72 -7.85 -13.20 -7.37
C ASN A 72 -6.60 -12.53 -7.98
N HIS A 73 -6.54 -12.45 -9.30
CA HIS A 73 -5.47 -11.81 -10.07
C HIS A 73 -4.10 -12.47 -9.93
N CYS A 74 -4.06 -13.73 -9.49
CA CYS A 74 -2.82 -14.51 -9.40
C CYS A 74 -2.34 -15.02 -10.77
N GLN A 75 -3.25 -15.08 -11.76
CA GLN A 75 -2.96 -15.55 -13.11
C GLN A 75 -3.49 -14.57 -14.16
N ASN A 76 -3.13 -14.81 -15.42
CA ASN A 76 -3.60 -14.03 -16.56
C ASN A 76 -5.02 -14.46 -16.99
N ASP A 77 -5.98 -14.41 -16.08
CA ASP A 77 -7.36 -14.88 -16.25
C ASP A 77 -8.41 -13.76 -16.24
N TYR A 78 -7.95 -12.50 -16.22
CA TYR A 78 -8.75 -11.29 -16.26
C TYR A 78 -8.28 -10.38 -17.41
N ASP A 79 -9.18 -9.61 -18.01
CA ASP A 79 -8.85 -8.71 -19.11
C ASP A 79 -9.28 -7.28 -18.78
N VAL A 80 -8.35 -6.34 -18.93
CA VAL A 80 -8.54 -4.92 -18.58
C VAL A 80 -8.59 -4.01 -19.82
N ASP A 81 -8.50 -4.58 -21.02
CA ASP A 81 -8.35 -3.83 -22.28
C ASP A 81 -9.68 -3.21 -22.79
N GLY A 82 -10.81 -3.49 -22.13
CA GLY A 82 -12.16 -3.07 -22.57
C GLY A 82 -12.63 -1.66 -22.16
N GLN A 83 -11.87 -0.92 -21.36
CA GLN A 83 -12.30 0.42 -20.92
C GLN A 83 -11.77 1.49 -21.91
N GLU A 84 -12.50 1.79 -22.98
CA GLU A 84 -12.09 2.82 -23.96
C GLU A 84 -11.92 4.19 -23.30
N PHE A 85 -10.71 4.77 -23.38
CA PHE A 85 -10.46 6.16 -23.01
C PHE A 85 -10.61 7.04 -24.26
N ASN A 86 -11.63 7.91 -24.27
CA ASN A 86 -11.76 8.89 -25.33
C ASN A 86 -10.81 10.06 -25.05
N SER A 87 -9.66 10.07 -25.75
CA SER A 87 -8.60 11.08 -25.64
C SER A 87 -9.01 12.53 -25.95
N LYS A 88 -10.27 12.74 -26.38
CA LYS A 88 -10.87 14.06 -26.62
C LYS A 88 -11.36 14.76 -25.35
N ASP A 89 -11.55 14.02 -24.25
CA ASP A 89 -12.19 14.56 -23.05
C ASP A 89 -11.23 15.22 -22.05
N GLU A 90 -9.91 15.08 -22.21
CA GLU A 90 -8.99 15.74 -21.28
C GLU A 90 -7.55 15.85 -21.79
N LYS A 91 -6.94 17.03 -21.58
CA LYS A 91 -5.48 17.18 -21.60
C LYS A 91 -4.94 16.52 -20.34
N VAL A 92 -4.70 15.21 -20.42
CA VAL A 92 -3.90 14.48 -19.43
C VAL A 92 -2.54 15.20 -19.38
N GLY A 93 -2.29 15.93 -18.29
CA GLY A 93 -1.08 16.74 -18.15
C GLY A 93 0.20 15.92 -18.34
N GLU A 94 1.28 16.60 -18.72
CA GLU A 94 2.63 16.12 -19.10
C GLU A 94 3.26 14.99 -18.26
N ALA A 95 2.72 14.65 -17.08
CA ALA A 95 3.24 13.62 -16.18
C ALA A 95 2.61 12.23 -16.36
N ALA A 96 1.71 12.04 -17.34
CA ALA A 96 0.92 10.81 -17.47
C ALA A 96 0.86 10.21 -18.88
N SER A 97 1.73 10.66 -19.79
CA SER A 97 1.83 10.11 -21.13
C SER A 97 2.97 9.10 -21.22
N VAL A 98 2.64 7.88 -21.65
CA VAL A 98 3.62 7.01 -22.32
C VAL A 98 3.83 7.63 -23.70
N ASP A 99 5.07 8.06 -23.98
CA ASP A 99 5.54 8.51 -25.30
C ASP A 99 4.73 9.63 -25.98
N GLY A 100 4.35 10.68 -25.25
CA GLY A 100 3.70 11.86 -25.84
C GLY A 100 2.29 11.60 -26.39
N SER A 101 1.70 10.44 -26.12
CA SER A 101 0.28 10.17 -26.38
C SER A 101 -0.58 10.69 -25.22
N ASN A 102 -1.73 11.31 -25.50
CA ASN A 102 -2.71 11.76 -24.49
C ASN A 102 -3.44 10.58 -23.79
N THR A 103 -2.84 9.39 -23.74
CA THR A 103 -3.44 8.20 -23.16
C THR A 103 -3.03 8.12 -21.69
N PRO A 104 -3.98 8.10 -20.74
CA PRO A 104 -3.65 8.00 -19.32
C PRO A 104 -3.03 6.64 -19.02
N LEU A 105 -2.13 6.63 -18.05
CA LEU A 105 -1.51 5.41 -17.53
C LEU A 105 -2.57 4.40 -17.05
N ASN A 106 -2.30 3.10 -17.25
CA ASN A 106 -3.11 2.03 -16.67
C ASN A 106 -2.68 1.78 -15.23
N ILE A 107 -3.54 2.13 -14.28
CA ILE A 107 -3.38 1.77 -12.88
C ILE A 107 -4.23 0.52 -12.65
N VAL A 108 -3.58 -0.64 -12.61
CA VAL A 108 -4.30 -1.92 -12.54
C VAL A 108 -4.74 -2.18 -11.11
N VAL A 109 -6.02 -2.48 -10.94
CA VAL A 109 -6.60 -2.82 -9.64
C VAL A 109 -6.69 -4.33 -9.53
N VAL A 110 -6.19 -4.87 -8.42
CA VAL A 110 -6.19 -6.31 -8.13
C VAL A 110 -6.72 -6.58 -6.72
N GLU A 111 -7.22 -7.77 -6.49
CA GLU A 111 -7.73 -8.16 -5.17
C GLU A 111 -6.66 -8.90 -4.35
N ARG A 112 -6.57 -8.61 -3.05
CA ARG A 112 -5.84 -9.45 -2.09
C ARG A 112 -6.50 -10.82 -2.03
N GLY A 113 -5.69 -11.88 -2.01
CA GLY A 113 -6.20 -13.25 -2.01
C GLY A 113 -5.10 -14.27 -1.75
N THR A 114 -5.19 -15.42 -2.42
CA THR A 114 -4.44 -16.64 -2.11
C THR A 114 -2.95 -16.64 -2.48
N CYS A 115 -2.51 -15.77 -3.39
CA CYS A 115 -1.10 -15.63 -3.76
C CYS A 115 -0.45 -14.35 -3.20
N THR A 116 0.88 -14.28 -3.32
CA THR A 116 1.70 -13.15 -2.86
C THR A 116 1.38 -11.85 -3.60
N PHE A 117 1.67 -10.72 -2.98
CA PHE A 117 1.48 -9.40 -3.61
C PHE A 117 2.35 -9.26 -4.86
N VAL A 118 3.61 -9.70 -4.79
CA VAL A 118 4.56 -9.70 -5.91
C VAL A 118 4.02 -10.48 -7.10
N SER A 119 3.41 -11.65 -6.89
CA SER A 119 2.84 -12.46 -7.98
C SER A 119 1.76 -11.70 -8.76
N LYS A 120 0.83 -11.04 -8.05
CA LYS A 120 -0.25 -10.24 -8.66
C LYS A 120 0.31 -9.08 -9.48
N VAL A 121 1.27 -8.37 -8.88
CA VAL A 121 1.88 -7.19 -9.49
C VAL A 121 2.69 -7.57 -10.73
N ARG A 122 3.41 -8.70 -10.72
CA ARG A 122 4.10 -9.23 -11.90
C ARG A 122 3.15 -9.57 -13.04
N VAL A 123 1.97 -10.14 -12.74
CA VAL A 123 0.96 -10.40 -13.78
C VAL A 123 0.42 -9.09 -14.33
N ALA A 124 0.11 -8.11 -13.47
CA ALA A 124 -0.37 -6.80 -13.89
C ALA A 124 0.65 -6.05 -14.77
N GLU A 125 1.91 -5.99 -14.33
CA GLU A 125 3.01 -5.37 -15.07
C GLU A 125 3.23 -6.06 -16.43
N ALA A 126 3.44 -7.39 -16.42
CA ALA A 126 3.86 -8.11 -17.63
C ALA A 126 2.73 -8.41 -18.63
N LYS A 127 1.46 -8.43 -18.18
CA LYS A 127 0.32 -8.89 -19.00
C LYS A 127 -0.82 -7.88 -19.13
N LYS A 128 -0.81 -6.81 -18.34
CA LYS A 128 -1.89 -5.79 -18.31
C LYS A 128 -1.38 -4.38 -18.54
N ASN A 129 -0.10 -4.25 -18.91
CA ASN A 129 0.57 -2.97 -19.14
C ASN A 129 0.39 -2.00 -17.96
N ALA A 130 0.47 -2.52 -16.73
CA ALA A 130 0.31 -1.70 -15.53
C ALA A 130 1.45 -0.70 -15.41
N ALA A 131 1.13 0.57 -15.19
CA ALA A 131 2.09 1.59 -14.79
C ALA A 131 2.22 1.68 -13.26
N ALA A 132 1.16 1.29 -12.55
CA ALA A 132 1.09 1.12 -11.10
C ALA A 132 0.02 0.09 -10.75
N VAL A 133 0.05 -0.42 -9.52
CA VAL A 133 -0.92 -1.39 -9.02
C VAL A 133 -1.58 -0.92 -7.73
N LEU A 134 -2.91 -0.98 -7.68
CA LEU A 134 -3.69 -0.83 -6.47
C LEU A 134 -4.21 -2.19 -6.02
N ILE A 135 -3.93 -2.56 -4.78
CA ILE A 135 -4.40 -3.80 -4.18
C ILE A 135 -5.57 -3.49 -3.26
N LEU A 136 -6.71 -4.09 -3.56
CA LEU A 136 -7.90 -4.03 -2.72
C LEU A 136 -7.79 -5.06 -1.60
N GLN A 137 -8.07 -4.64 -0.37
CA GLN A 137 -8.10 -5.49 0.81
C GLN A 137 -9.21 -6.55 0.70
N SER A 138 -9.01 -7.69 1.38
CA SER A 138 -10.03 -8.72 1.54
C SER A 138 -10.88 -8.44 2.78
N TYR A 139 -12.17 -8.80 2.74
CA TYR A 139 -13.08 -8.71 3.88
C TYR A 139 -12.57 -9.43 5.14
N GLU A 140 -11.82 -10.52 4.97
CA GLU A 140 -11.19 -11.27 6.08
C GLU A 140 -10.18 -10.44 6.89
N LYS A 141 -9.73 -9.32 6.32
CA LYS A 141 -8.75 -8.39 6.92
C LYS A 141 -9.36 -7.00 7.15
N LYS A 142 -10.68 -6.92 7.29
CA LYS A 142 -11.40 -5.64 7.49
C LYS A 142 -10.95 -4.85 8.72
N ASP A 143 -10.62 -5.55 9.80
CA ASP A 143 -10.24 -4.92 11.07
C ASP A 143 -8.72 -4.64 11.14
N GLN A 144 -7.98 -4.93 10.06
CA GLN A 144 -6.54 -4.72 10.01
C GLN A 144 -6.22 -3.24 9.74
N ASP A 145 -5.53 -2.59 10.68
CA ASP A 145 -5.03 -1.24 10.50
C ASP A 145 -3.97 -1.22 9.38
N ILE A 146 -4.29 -0.52 8.28
CA ILE A 146 -3.43 -0.46 7.11
C ILE A 146 -2.08 0.21 7.41
N SER A 147 -2.01 1.07 8.43
CA SER A 147 -0.76 1.71 8.85
C SER A 147 0.25 0.72 9.45
N MET A 148 -0.22 -0.46 9.86
CA MET A 148 0.59 -1.55 10.41
C MET A 148 0.83 -2.68 9.40
N VAL A 149 0.37 -2.54 8.15
CA VAL A 149 0.59 -3.53 7.10
C VAL A 149 1.66 -3.05 6.15
N VAL A 150 2.64 -3.91 5.91
CA VAL A 150 3.65 -3.68 4.87
C VAL A 150 3.49 -4.78 3.82
N PRO A 151 3.07 -4.47 2.58
CA PRO A 151 3.10 -5.44 1.50
C PRO A 151 4.56 -5.87 1.25
N ALA A 152 4.87 -7.08 1.69
CA ALA A 152 6.22 -7.61 1.71
C ALA A 152 6.58 -8.29 0.39
N ASP A 153 7.86 -8.19 0.05
CA ASP A 153 8.49 -8.98 -1.00
C ASP A 153 8.49 -10.48 -0.62
N ASP A 154 8.24 -11.36 -1.59
CA ASP A 154 8.32 -12.82 -1.47
C ASP A 154 9.66 -13.41 -1.99
N GLY A 155 10.64 -12.55 -2.27
CA GLY A 155 11.94 -12.89 -2.85
C GLY A 155 12.04 -12.61 -4.35
N TYR A 156 10.95 -12.16 -4.99
CA TYR A 156 10.91 -11.82 -6.42
C TYR A 156 10.59 -10.35 -6.71
N GLY A 157 10.49 -9.51 -5.68
CA GLY A 157 10.12 -8.09 -5.77
C GLY A 157 11.15 -7.24 -6.50
N ALA A 158 12.42 -7.65 -6.51
CA ALA A 158 13.46 -7.05 -7.35
C ALA A 158 13.17 -7.14 -8.86
N ARG A 159 12.20 -7.97 -9.28
CA ARG A 159 11.76 -8.11 -10.68
C ARG A 159 10.50 -7.31 -11.00
N VAL A 160 10.00 -6.54 -10.04
CA VAL A 160 8.82 -5.69 -10.18
C VAL A 160 9.27 -4.23 -10.20
N ASN A 161 8.84 -3.47 -11.20
CA ASN A 161 9.25 -2.07 -11.36
C ASN A 161 8.10 -1.09 -11.15
N VAL A 162 6.87 -1.58 -10.99
CA VAL A 162 5.68 -0.74 -10.88
C VAL A 162 5.31 -0.49 -9.42
N PRO A 163 5.03 0.77 -9.04
CA PRO A 163 4.68 1.10 -7.68
C PRO A 163 3.34 0.53 -7.28
N THR A 164 3.26 0.08 -6.03
CA THR A 164 2.11 -0.65 -5.51
C THR A 164 1.62 -0.07 -4.18
N ILE A 165 0.31 0.15 -4.08
CA ILE A 165 -0.38 0.61 -2.86
C ILE A 165 -1.45 -0.42 -2.47
N LEU A 166 -1.45 -0.85 -1.21
CA LEU A 166 -2.52 -1.65 -0.59
C LEU A 166 -3.47 -0.70 0.17
N LEU A 167 -4.76 -0.72 -0.17
CA LEU A 167 -5.76 0.11 0.51
C LEU A 167 -6.30 -0.58 1.77
N ASN A 168 -6.89 0.22 2.67
CA ASN A 168 -7.70 -0.32 3.77
C ASN A 168 -9.00 -0.96 3.24
N TRP A 169 -9.76 -1.64 4.09
CA TRP A 169 -10.96 -2.34 3.64
C TRP A 169 -12.09 -1.43 3.22
N GLU A 170 -12.39 -0.38 3.99
CA GLU A 170 -13.48 0.54 3.70
C GLU A 170 -13.30 1.24 2.34
N ASP A 171 -12.10 1.73 2.06
CA ASP A 171 -11.72 2.34 0.78
C ASP A 171 -11.72 1.31 -0.35
N SER A 172 -11.28 0.08 -0.06
CA SER A 172 -11.30 -1.02 -1.03
C SER A 172 -12.72 -1.36 -1.46
N GLU A 173 -13.66 -1.41 -0.51
CA GLU A 173 -15.04 -1.78 -0.81
C GLU A 173 -15.80 -0.66 -1.52
N LEU A 174 -15.50 0.60 -1.17
CA LEU A 174 -15.99 1.75 -1.90
C LEU A 174 -15.55 1.71 -3.37
N LEU A 175 -14.25 1.54 -3.63
CA LEU A 175 -13.73 1.44 -4.99
C LEU A 175 -14.27 0.22 -5.73
N ARG A 176 -14.31 -0.95 -5.10
CA ARG A 176 -14.86 -2.18 -5.68
C ARG A 176 -16.29 -1.99 -6.14
N THR A 177 -17.13 -1.41 -5.30
CA THR A 177 -18.53 -1.12 -5.64
C THR A 177 -18.64 -0.24 -6.88
N TRP A 178 -17.77 0.77 -7.01
CA TRP A 178 -17.75 1.65 -8.16
C TRP A 178 -17.24 0.96 -9.44
N LEU A 179 -16.12 0.24 -9.34
CA LEU A 179 -15.52 -0.47 -10.47
C LEU A 179 -16.47 -1.55 -11.02
N ASN A 180 -17.19 -2.24 -10.15
CA ASN A 180 -18.17 -3.26 -10.54
C ASN A 180 -19.36 -2.69 -11.32
N ARG A 181 -19.79 -1.46 -11.02
CA ARG A 181 -20.85 -0.78 -11.79
C ARG A 181 -20.40 -0.61 -13.24
N PHE A 182 -19.20 -0.07 -13.46
CA PHE A 182 -18.66 0.14 -14.80
C PHE A 182 -18.48 -1.16 -15.58
N ASN A 183 -18.04 -2.24 -14.92
CA ASN A 183 -17.83 -3.52 -15.57
C ASN A 183 -19.15 -4.24 -15.92
N SER A 184 -20.18 -4.12 -15.06
CA SER A 184 -21.49 -4.74 -15.29
C SER A 184 -22.32 -3.99 -16.33
N ASP A 185 -22.11 -2.68 -16.47
CA ASP A 185 -22.90 -1.78 -17.32
C ASP A 185 -22.43 -1.66 -18.78
N ASN A 186 -21.41 -2.43 -19.18
CA ASN A 186 -20.93 -2.50 -20.58
C ASN A 186 -22.00 -2.94 -21.60
N SER A 187 -23.21 -3.30 -21.16
CA SER A 187 -24.33 -3.65 -22.03
C SER A 187 -25.32 -2.51 -22.34
N LYS A 188 -25.58 -1.52 -21.46
CA LYS A 188 -26.76 -0.62 -21.64
C LYS A 188 -26.72 0.79 -21.03
N VAL A 189 -25.59 1.44 -20.78
CA VAL A 189 -25.62 2.84 -20.32
C VAL A 189 -25.63 3.80 -21.52
N THR A 190 -26.83 4.23 -21.89
CA THR A 190 -27.09 5.36 -22.81
C THR A 190 -27.01 6.72 -22.13
N ASP A 191 -26.72 6.78 -20.82
CA ASP A 191 -26.58 8.03 -20.09
C ASP A 191 -25.17 8.61 -20.29
N VAL A 192 -25.10 9.64 -21.12
CA VAL A 192 -23.88 10.36 -21.53
C VAL A 192 -23.15 11.02 -20.34
N ARG A 193 -23.76 11.06 -19.15
CA ARG A 193 -23.22 11.70 -17.95
C ARG A 193 -22.35 10.82 -17.07
N LEU A 194 -22.39 9.51 -17.23
CA LEU A 194 -21.53 8.59 -16.46
C LEU A 194 -20.16 8.50 -17.12
N HIS A 195 -19.15 9.09 -16.49
CA HIS A 195 -17.76 8.89 -16.88
C HIS A 195 -17.47 7.37 -16.82
N LYS A 196 -17.09 6.75 -17.94
CA LYS A 196 -16.86 5.30 -18.04
C LYS A 196 -15.60 4.79 -17.31
N TYR A 197 -14.92 5.66 -16.59
CA TYR A 197 -13.63 5.38 -15.97
C TYR A 197 -13.50 6.11 -14.65
N VAL A 198 -12.67 5.54 -13.77
CA VAL A 198 -12.20 6.20 -12.55
C VAL A 198 -10.79 6.73 -12.81
N LEU A 199 -10.60 8.03 -12.70
CA LEU A 199 -9.29 8.68 -12.86
C LEU A 199 -8.71 8.98 -11.49
N VAL A 200 -7.46 8.60 -11.27
CA VAL A 200 -6.77 8.83 -9.99
C VAL A 200 -5.39 9.45 -10.19
N GLU A 201 -4.92 10.10 -9.14
CA GLU A 201 -3.53 10.53 -8.95
C GLU A 201 -2.92 9.74 -7.78
N LEU A 202 -1.87 8.98 -8.04
CA LEU A 202 -1.06 8.34 -7.03
C LEU A 202 0.06 9.27 -6.61
N SER A 203 0.29 9.39 -5.31
CA SER A 203 1.41 10.17 -4.77
C SER A 203 2.05 9.49 -3.57
N TRP A 204 3.38 9.59 -3.53
CA TRP A 204 4.21 9.17 -2.40
C TRP A 204 4.88 10.40 -1.84
N ASN A 205 4.12 11.10 -1.00
CA ASN A 205 4.61 12.28 -0.33
C ASN A 205 5.61 11.86 0.73
N LEU A 206 6.82 12.43 0.66
CA LEU A 206 7.74 12.35 1.79
C LEU A 206 7.13 13.14 2.94
N PRO A 207 7.03 12.57 4.16
CA PRO A 207 6.61 13.35 5.31
C PRO A 207 7.56 14.54 5.45
N ALA A 208 7.02 15.76 5.56
CA ALA A 208 7.80 16.98 5.76
C ALA A 208 8.48 17.06 7.15
N GLN A 209 8.59 15.93 7.84
CA GLN A 209 9.17 15.84 9.16
C GLN A 209 10.71 15.88 9.02
N HIS A 210 11.36 16.75 9.79
CA HIS A 210 12.83 16.82 9.86
C HIS A 210 13.46 15.64 10.61
N VAL A 211 12.63 14.69 11.06
CA VAL A 211 13.02 13.47 11.77
C VAL A 211 12.59 12.27 10.93
N VAL A 212 13.55 11.47 10.49
CA VAL A 212 13.33 10.21 9.79
C VAL A 212 12.82 9.19 10.80
N VAL A 213 11.70 8.52 10.49
CA VAL A 213 11.26 7.35 11.27
C VAL A 213 11.86 6.11 10.63
N PHE A 214 12.58 5.33 11.43
CA PHE A 214 13.15 4.05 11.02
C PHE A 214 12.38 2.93 11.73
N ASP A 215 11.39 2.37 11.05
CA ASP A 215 10.63 1.22 11.54
C ASP A 215 11.43 -0.07 11.29
N TRP A 216 11.80 -0.73 12.38
CA TRP A 216 12.63 -1.92 12.38
C TRP A 216 11.80 -3.13 12.77
N TRP A 217 11.43 -3.96 11.79
CA TRP A 217 10.65 -5.17 12.02
C TRP A 217 11.57 -6.38 12.07
N THR A 218 11.61 -7.08 13.21
CA THR A 218 12.43 -8.28 13.38
C THR A 218 11.75 -9.32 14.27
N SER A 219 12.17 -10.57 14.21
CA SER A 219 11.81 -11.56 15.22
C SER A 219 12.85 -11.54 16.34
N ALA A 220 12.39 -11.69 17.57
CA ALA A 220 13.29 -11.91 18.70
C ALA A 220 14.21 -13.12 18.41
N GLY A 221 15.53 -12.95 18.55
CA GLY A 221 16.54 -14.00 18.33
C GLY A 221 17.23 -14.04 16.95
N ARG A 222 16.86 -13.22 15.96
CA ARG A 222 17.58 -13.24 14.67
C ARG A 222 18.93 -12.52 14.74
N GLN A 223 20.03 -13.28 14.78
CA GLN A 223 21.40 -12.73 14.79
C GLN A 223 21.68 -11.75 13.65
N ASP A 224 21.19 -12.04 12.43
CA ASP A 224 21.37 -11.14 11.27
C ASP A 224 20.77 -9.74 11.51
N SER A 225 19.63 -9.68 12.21
CA SER A 225 18.97 -8.43 12.56
C SER A 225 19.81 -7.65 13.57
N TYR A 226 20.30 -8.30 14.62
CA TYR A 226 21.18 -7.65 15.61
C TYR A 226 22.47 -7.14 14.98
N ARG A 227 23.10 -7.94 14.13
CA ARG A 227 24.31 -7.56 13.41
C ARG A 227 24.08 -6.32 12.55
N LEU A 228 23.02 -6.30 11.75
CA LEU A 228 22.68 -5.14 10.94
C LEU A 228 22.42 -3.91 11.83
N PHE A 229 21.76 -4.06 12.98
CA PHE A 229 21.55 -2.95 13.91
C PHE A 229 22.87 -2.41 14.51
N GLN A 230 23.80 -3.29 14.86
CA GLN A 230 25.14 -2.90 15.33
C GLN A 230 25.95 -2.19 14.24
N GLU A 231 25.90 -2.68 13.01
CA GLU A 231 26.56 -2.07 11.85
C GLU A 231 25.96 -0.70 11.52
N MET A 232 24.65 -0.51 11.75
CA MET A 232 23.97 0.78 11.55
C MET A 232 24.14 1.76 12.73
N ALA A 233 24.54 1.29 13.90
CA ALA A 233 24.63 2.10 15.12
C ALA A 233 25.51 3.37 14.99
N PRO A 234 26.68 3.37 14.31
CA PRO A 234 27.45 4.58 14.08
C PRO A 234 26.65 5.65 13.34
N PHE A 235 25.95 5.28 12.26
CA PHE A 235 25.13 6.20 11.47
C PHE A 235 23.95 6.76 12.29
N PHE A 236 23.29 5.91 13.09
CA PHE A 236 22.21 6.34 13.96
C PHE A 236 22.67 7.34 15.04
N ARG A 237 23.90 7.17 15.55
CA ARG A 237 24.49 8.13 16.50
C ARG A 237 24.80 9.48 15.85
N GLU A 238 25.28 9.50 14.62
CA GLU A 238 25.51 10.74 13.87
C GLU A 238 24.20 11.48 13.56
N MET A 239 23.13 10.74 13.30
CA MET A 239 21.79 11.28 13.03
C MET A 239 20.98 11.58 14.31
N LYS A 240 21.62 11.71 15.47
CA LYS A 240 20.94 11.93 16.76
C LYS A 240 20.00 13.15 16.70
N GLY A 241 18.75 12.93 17.09
CA GLY A 241 17.70 13.95 17.06
C GLY A 241 17.08 14.19 15.66
N ARG A 242 17.58 13.51 14.63
CA ARG A 242 17.03 13.50 13.25
C ARG A 242 16.56 12.12 12.82
N ILE A 243 16.75 11.09 13.65
CA ILE A 243 16.19 9.76 13.44
C ILE A 243 15.42 9.30 14.68
N ASN A 244 14.25 8.72 14.48
CA ASN A 244 13.43 8.08 15.48
C ASN A 244 13.30 6.59 15.13
N ILE A 245 13.95 5.74 15.91
CA ILE A 245 14.00 4.29 15.67
C ILE A 245 12.82 3.64 16.39
N ARG A 246 12.00 2.88 15.66
CA ARG A 246 10.83 2.16 16.17
C ARG A 246 10.99 0.66 15.94
N PRO A 247 11.50 -0.10 16.93
CA PRO A 247 11.59 -1.53 16.80
C PRO A 247 10.22 -2.19 17.01
N HIS A 248 9.87 -3.09 16.11
CA HIS A 248 8.71 -3.98 16.17
C HIS A 248 9.23 -5.41 16.22
N TYR A 249 9.03 -6.05 17.37
CA TYR A 249 9.44 -7.43 17.58
C TYR A 249 8.26 -8.37 17.32
N ASN A 250 8.46 -9.34 16.43
CA ASN A 250 7.60 -10.50 16.35
C ASN A 250 7.97 -11.44 17.50
N VAL A 251 7.06 -11.52 18.48
CA VAL A 251 7.16 -12.42 19.62
C VAL A 251 6.18 -13.56 19.40
N PHE A 252 6.67 -14.79 19.40
CA PHE A 252 5.88 -16.00 19.22
C PHE A 252 6.02 -16.91 20.45
N SER A 253 4.96 -17.66 20.76
CA SER A 253 4.98 -18.69 21.80
C SER A 253 5.56 -20.00 21.23
N LEU A 254 6.42 -20.67 21.99
CA LEU A 254 6.96 -21.98 21.66
C LEU A 254 6.26 -23.08 22.47
N ASP A 255 6.18 -24.28 21.91
CA ASP A 255 5.73 -25.47 22.67
C ASP A 255 6.88 -25.95 23.57
N TYR A 256 6.54 -26.12 24.84
CA TYR A 256 7.36 -26.02 26.06
C TYR A 256 8.58 -26.96 26.16
N LYS A 257 8.73 -27.97 25.30
CA LYS A 257 9.59 -29.13 25.59
C LYS A 257 11.02 -29.12 25.04
N ALA A 258 11.47 -28.06 24.37
CA ALA A 258 12.77 -28.11 23.68
C ALA A 258 13.69 -26.90 23.85
N TYR A 259 13.26 -25.79 24.47
CA TYR A 259 14.03 -24.53 24.41
C TYR A 259 13.81 -23.60 25.63
N GLU A 260 14.18 -24.04 26.84
CA GLU A 260 14.12 -23.22 28.07
C GLU A 260 15.09 -22.02 28.02
N ASP A 261 16.18 -22.16 27.27
CA ASP A 261 17.31 -21.24 27.14
C ASP A 261 16.91 -19.91 26.46
N MET A 262 15.71 -19.86 25.89
CA MET A 262 15.21 -18.74 25.11
C MET A 262 14.20 -17.88 25.86
N CYS A 263 14.05 -17.87 27.19
CA CYS A 263 12.96 -17.11 27.82
C CYS A 263 13.44 -16.11 28.89
N LEU A 264 13.01 -14.84 28.76
CA LEU A 264 13.43 -13.72 29.64
C LEU A 264 12.71 -13.68 31.01
N SER A 265 11.76 -14.59 31.27
CA SER A 265 10.93 -14.61 32.49
C SER A 265 10.82 -16.04 33.05
N VAL A 266 11.35 -16.23 34.27
CA VAL A 266 11.39 -17.50 35.02
C VAL A 266 10.02 -17.84 35.64
N ASP A 267 9.10 -16.87 35.73
CA ASP A 267 7.89 -17.07 36.53
C ASP A 267 6.63 -17.34 35.69
N GLU A 268 6.62 -16.99 34.40
CA GLU A 268 5.44 -17.19 33.54
C GLU A 268 5.71 -17.86 32.18
N HIS A 269 6.96 -18.05 31.75
CA HIS A 269 7.37 -18.87 30.57
C HIS A 269 6.51 -18.75 29.29
N THR A 270 5.77 -17.64 29.11
CA THR A 270 4.77 -17.48 28.04
C THR A 270 5.36 -16.78 26.81
N TYR A 271 6.47 -16.05 26.99
CA TYR A 271 7.13 -15.26 25.95
C TYR A 271 8.64 -15.48 26.00
N CYS A 272 9.22 -15.85 24.85
CA CYS A 272 10.60 -16.30 24.73
C CYS A 272 11.37 -15.49 23.65
N SER A 273 12.62 -15.13 23.93
CA SER A 273 13.69 -14.65 23.04
C SER A 273 15.02 -15.34 23.41
N ASP A 274 15.77 -15.84 22.42
CA ASP A 274 17.15 -16.37 22.59
C ASP A 274 18.05 -15.43 23.41
N ASP A 275 18.82 -16.02 24.34
CA ASP A 275 19.87 -15.35 25.11
C ASP A 275 20.96 -14.80 24.15
N VAL A 276 21.40 -13.58 24.41
CA VAL A 276 22.24 -12.80 23.47
C VAL A 276 23.74 -13.12 23.63
N ASP A 277 24.09 -14.00 24.58
CA ASP A 277 25.46 -14.27 25.02
C ASP A 277 25.86 -15.76 24.91
N SER A 278 25.63 -16.41 23.76
CA SER A 278 26.28 -17.69 23.42
C SER A 278 26.90 -17.72 22.03
#